data_AF-A0A3B3V884-F1
#
_entry.id   AF-A0A3B3V884-F1
#
_cell.length_a   1.000
_cell.length_b   1.000
_cell.length_c   1.000
_cell.angle_alpha   90.00
_cell.angle_beta   90.00
_cell.angle_gamma   90.00
#
_symmetry.space_group_name_H-M   'P 1'
#
loop_
_entity.id
_entity.type
_entity.pdbx_description
1 polymer ?
#
loop_
_entity_poly.entity_id
_entity_poly.type
_entity_poly.pdbx_seq_one_letter_code
_entity_poly.pdbx_strand_id
1 'polypeptide(L)'
;MFSFSKLVILIVCGSLFQGTCENLSNISQLIYRTSNPVDTQYVAANDPRISTVAVVITTRSKQEAGMPGGELRLLMVGRGYTSRGPGDIPPITTRRLHPVAPPRRAFSQEEELGKLVVGSYSEYNNHFVKAVAHGDHVYFLFSRRDMRHTKEYRTYASRLCSSDRSFYSYVEVPLLCRGGYNLAQGAWLGDLSGTPALFVVMAAGQASTPIATSRSALCVYTMKDLDATMRRAQEVCYTEGGLDSSGQEEAYIEYAVSSKCLKLPKVKSLSDYPCGGEHTPNPIASAVPLGVPPTVTLNTQLTSVTAATEAGHTIAFLGDRDGRLLLVDGGGAICADLLLDESQHHVYVLTDDRVSKVPVSSCERQTDCLSCLSIRDPYCGWCVLEGRCSRKHECERHLLENHWLWSIEQTNQCVTVGTTPPGRSTQMFTYQVRRQAC
;
A
#
# COMPACT_ATOMS: atom_id res chain seq x y z
N MET A 1 27.27 26.23 -13.62
CA MET A 1 26.96 25.01 -12.84
C MET A 1 25.55 24.57 -13.23
N PHE A 2 25.41 23.65 -14.19
CA PHE A 2 24.08 23.25 -14.67
C PHE A 2 23.43 22.32 -13.65
N SER A 3 22.40 22.82 -12.98
CA SER A 3 21.50 21.97 -12.19
C SER A 3 20.76 21.04 -13.16
N PHE A 4 21.03 19.74 -13.08
CA PHE A 4 20.19 18.74 -13.75
C PHE A 4 18.80 18.79 -13.10
N SER A 5 17.86 19.48 -13.75
CA SER A 5 16.45 19.36 -13.45
C SER A 5 16.06 17.89 -13.54
N LYS A 6 15.48 17.34 -12.46
CA LYS A 6 14.90 15.99 -12.49
C LYS A 6 13.91 15.94 -13.66
N LEU A 7 14.21 15.12 -14.67
CA LEU A 7 13.29 14.92 -15.78
C LEU A 7 12.02 14.26 -15.23
N VAL A 8 10.93 15.03 -15.15
CA VAL A 8 9.61 14.51 -14.79
C VAL A 8 9.07 13.77 -16.01
N ILE A 9 8.73 12.50 -15.81
CA ILE A 9 8.17 11.64 -16.85
C ILE A 9 6.89 11.03 -16.29
N LEU A 10 5.79 11.23 -17.00
CA LEU A 10 4.52 10.55 -16.75
C LEU A 10 4.46 9.30 -17.63
N ILE A 11 4.28 8.13 -16.99
CA ILE A 11 4.03 6.86 -17.68
C ILE A 11 2.52 6.70 -17.81
N VAL A 12 2.02 6.49 -19.03
CA VAL A 12 0.61 6.26 -19.30
C VAL A 12 0.45 4.92 -20.01
N CYS A 13 -0.43 4.05 -19.50
CA CYS A 13 -0.74 2.75 -20.08
C CYS A 13 -2.27 2.64 -20.23
N GLY A 14 -2.75 2.26 -21.42
CA GLY A 14 -4.17 2.06 -21.69
C GLY A 14 -4.51 0.58 -21.89
N SER A 15 -5.79 0.21 -21.85
CA SER A 15 -6.25 -1.16 -22.17
C SER A 15 -6.32 -1.45 -23.69
N LEU A 16 -6.30 -0.40 -24.53
CA LEU A 16 -6.21 -0.52 -25.98
C LEU A 16 -4.84 -1.05 -26.43
N PHE A 17 -4.75 -1.49 -27.68
CA PHE A 17 -3.51 -1.95 -28.34
C PHE A 17 -2.73 -3.00 -27.52
N GLN A 18 -3.43 -3.94 -26.88
CA GLN A 18 -2.87 -5.00 -26.02
C GLN A 18 -2.17 -4.50 -24.73
N GLY A 19 -2.47 -3.30 -24.24
CA GLY A 19 -1.92 -2.85 -22.95
C GLY A 19 -0.62 -2.05 -23.07
N THR A 20 -0.35 -1.39 -24.19
CA THR A 20 0.90 -0.65 -24.39
C THR A 20 1.00 0.62 -23.54
N CYS A 21 2.24 1.00 -23.20
CA CYS A 21 2.54 2.22 -22.45
C CYS A 21 3.32 3.26 -23.27
N GLU A 22 3.28 4.49 -22.77
CA GLU A 22 3.88 5.69 -23.34
C GLU A 22 4.56 6.52 -22.25
N ASN A 23 5.62 7.26 -22.62
CA ASN A 23 6.27 8.24 -21.74
C ASN A 23 5.93 9.65 -22.21
N LEU A 24 5.50 10.52 -21.31
CA LEU A 24 5.16 11.92 -21.55
C LEU A 24 6.05 12.84 -20.68
N SER A 25 6.51 13.99 -21.19
CA SER A 25 7.15 15.04 -20.37
C SER A 25 6.11 15.93 -19.68
N ASN A 26 4.98 16.11 -20.36
CA ASN A 26 3.75 16.72 -19.89
C ASN A 26 2.60 16.08 -20.71
N ILE A 27 1.35 16.19 -20.30
CA ILE A 27 0.19 15.51 -20.90
C ILE A 27 0.04 15.74 -22.43
N SER A 28 0.54 16.87 -22.94
CA SER A 28 0.52 17.22 -24.37
C SER A 28 1.81 16.88 -25.14
N GLN A 29 2.85 16.37 -24.48
CA GLN A 29 4.19 16.17 -25.06
C GLN A 29 4.67 14.72 -24.87
N LEU A 30 4.70 13.99 -25.99
CA LEU A 30 5.12 12.60 -26.08
C LEU A 30 6.64 12.48 -26.17
N ILE A 31 7.27 11.79 -25.20
CA ILE A 31 8.70 11.41 -25.24
C ILE A 31 8.87 10.10 -26.00
N TYR A 32 8.03 9.10 -25.73
CA TYR A 32 8.14 7.77 -26.34
C TYR A 32 6.77 7.08 -26.47
N ARG A 33 6.48 6.61 -27.68
CA ARG A 33 5.45 5.62 -28.01
C ARG A 33 6.08 4.61 -28.96
N THR A 34 5.84 3.32 -28.76
CA THR A 34 6.25 2.30 -29.74
C THR A 34 5.23 2.25 -30.88
N SER A 35 5.69 2.35 -32.13
CA SER A 35 4.81 2.34 -33.31
C SER A 35 4.33 0.94 -33.67
N ASN A 36 5.20 -0.06 -33.52
CA ASN A 36 4.94 -1.47 -33.77
C ASN A 36 5.27 -2.28 -32.49
N PRO A 37 4.39 -2.30 -31.48
CA PRO A 37 4.59 -3.04 -30.24
C PRO A 37 4.59 -4.56 -30.49
N VAL A 38 5.60 -5.23 -29.96
CA VAL A 38 5.65 -6.69 -29.87
C VAL A 38 5.16 -7.16 -28.49
N ASP A 39 4.96 -8.45 -28.34
CA ASP A 39 4.59 -9.15 -27.08
C ASP A 39 5.31 -8.64 -25.81
N THR A 40 6.64 -8.49 -25.86
CA THR A 40 7.44 -7.99 -24.73
C THR A 40 7.09 -6.57 -24.30
N GLN A 41 6.40 -5.78 -25.13
CA GLN A 41 5.95 -4.41 -24.86
C GLN A 41 4.44 -4.30 -24.53
N TYR A 42 3.71 -5.41 -24.42
CA TYR A 42 2.34 -5.43 -23.89
C TYR A 42 2.40 -5.45 -22.36
N VAL A 43 2.03 -4.34 -21.71
CA VAL A 43 2.32 -4.07 -20.29
C VAL A 43 1.09 -4.25 -19.41
N ALA A 44 0.05 -3.49 -19.68
CA ALA A 44 -1.19 -3.48 -18.91
C ALA A 44 -2.15 -4.59 -19.36
N ALA A 45 -3.17 -4.82 -18.56
CA ALA A 45 -4.31 -5.64 -18.94
C ALA A 45 -5.07 -4.97 -20.09
N ASN A 46 -5.47 -5.77 -21.08
CA ASN A 46 -6.21 -5.33 -22.27
C ASN A 46 -7.75 -5.38 -22.08
N ASP A 47 -8.22 -5.48 -20.84
CA ASP A 47 -9.63 -5.40 -20.44
C ASP A 47 -9.73 -4.37 -19.30
N PRO A 48 -10.57 -3.32 -19.41
CA PRO A 48 -10.65 -2.26 -18.40
C PRO A 48 -11.15 -2.75 -17.03
N ARG A 49 -11.70 -3.97 -16.93
CA ARG A 49 -12.15 -4.57 -15.66
C ARG A 49 -11.07 -5.39 -14.96
N ILE A 50 -9.90 -5.53 -15.59
CA ILE A 50 -8.76 -6.27 -15.05
C ILE A 50 -7.68 -5.28 -14.62
N SER A 51 -7.37 -5.29 -13.33
CA SER A 51 -6.38 -4.42 -12.70
C SER A 51 -4.96 -4.60 -13.27
N THR A 52 -4.22 -3.50 -13.34
CA THR A 52 -2.76 -3.50 -13.48
C THR A 52 -2.18 -2.58 -12.42
N VAL A 53 -1.17 -3.05 -11.69
CA VAL A 53 -0.44 -2.27 -10.67
C VAL A 53 1.03 -2.19 -11.07
N ALA A 54 1.71 -1.09 -10.73
CA ALA A 54 3.13 -0.96 -11.04
C ALA A 54 3.88 -0.10 -10.01
N VAL A 55 5.18 -0.36 -9.89
CA VAL A 55 6.13 0.44 -9.10
C VAL A 55 7.35 0.74 -9.97
N VAL A 56 7.81 1.99 -9.93
CA VAL A 56 9.10 2.38 -10.52
C VAL A 56 10.18 2.16 -9.48
N ILE A 57 11.24 1.42 -9.85
CA ILE A 57 12.43 1.24 -9.04
C ILE A 57 13.67 1.77 -9.77
N THR A 58 14.69 2.15 -9.00
CA THR A 58 16.01 2.49 -9.52
C THR A 58 17.02 1.53 -8.89
N THR A 59 17.77 0.82 -9.74
CA THR A 59 18.83 -0.10 -9.33
C THR A 59 20.16 0.27 -10.00
N ARG A 60 21.28 -0.24 -9.51
CA ARG A 60 22.61 0.02 -10.09
C ARG A 60 23.06 -1.17 -10.93
N SER A 61 23.49 -0.92 -12.16
CA SER A 61 23.98 -1.98 -13.06
C SER A 61 25.48 -1.88 -13.27
N LYS A 62 26.23 -2.94 -12.92
CA LYS A 62 27.68 -3.04 -13.23
C LYS A 62 27.95 -3.03 -14.73
N GLN A 63 27.01 -3.51 -15.56
CA GLN A 63 27.12 -3.49 -17.03
C GLN A 63 26.88 -2.10 -17.62
N GLU A 64 26.23 -1.18 -16.89
CA GLU A 64 25.94 0.19 -17.34
C GLU A 64 26.82 1.22 -16.62
N ALA A 65 27.83 0.76 -15.88
CA ALA A 65 28.80 1.59 -15.14
C ALA A 65 29.65 2.52 -16.03
N GLY A 66 29.62 2.35 -17.36
CA GLY A 66 30.24 3.24 -18.33
C GLY A 66 29.40 4.48 -18.71
N MET A 67 28.14 4.59 -18.24
CA MET A 67 27.30 5.77 -18.48
C MET A 67 27.21 6.70 -17.26
N PRO A 68 27.04 8.03 -17.46
CA PRO A 68 26.91 8.97 -16.35
C PRO A 68 25.72 8.61 -15.45
N GLY A 69 26.01 8.14 -14.23
CA GLY A 69 25.05 7.76 -13.20
C GLY A 69 24.97 6.26 -12.90
N GLY A 70 25.16 5.36 -13.88
CA GLY A 70 25.05 3.90 -13.69
C GLY A 70 23.69 3.40 -13.16
N GLU A 71 22.66 4.24 -13.23
CA GLU A 71 21.30 4.01 -12.72
C GLU A 71 20.40 3.40 -13.80
N LEU A 72 19.88 2.22 -13.51
CA LEU A 72 18.89 1.50 -14.29
C LEU A 72 17.52 1.71 -13.65
N ARG A 73 16.62 2.42 -14.33
CA ARG A 73 15.23 2.60 -13.92
C ARG A 73 14.37 1.52 -14.57
N LEU A 74 13.61 0.83 -13.74
CA LEU A 74 12.76 -0.30 -14.13
C LEU A 74 11.33 -0.06 -13.64
N LEU A 75 10.37 -0.61 -14.39
CA LEU A 75 8.98 -0.71 -14.00
C LEU A 75 8.70 -2.16 -13.63
N MET A 76 8.37 -2.43 -12.38
CA MET A 76 7.85 -3.72 -11.96
C MET A 76 6.32 -3.69 -12.06
N VAL A 77 5.73 -4.59 -12.83
CA VAL A 77 4.30 -4.56 -13.19
C VAL A 77 3.63 -5.86 -12.77
N GLY A 78 2.58 -5.74 -11.95
CA GLY A 78 1.60 -6.78 -11.66
C GLY A 78 0.41 -6.63 -12.60
N ARG A 79 0.27 -7.52 -13.57
CA ARG A 79 -0.79 -7.49 -14.60
C ARG A 79 -1.79 -8.60 -14.30
N GLY A 80 -3.07 -8.28 -14.15
CA GLY A 80 -4.11 -9.30 -13.96
C GLY A 80 -4.30 -10.22 -15.17
N TYR A 81 -4.92 -11.38 -14.94
CA TYR A 81 -5.11 -12.37 -16.02
C TYR A 81 -6.14 -11.88 -17.05
N THR A 82 -5.85 -12.11 -18.33
CA THR A 82 -6.72 -11.73 -19.45
C THR A 82 -6.85 -12.90 -20.41
N SER A 83 -8.08 -13.36 -20.67
CA SER A 83 -8.36 -14.42 -21.65
C SER A 83 -8.32 -13.96 -23.12
N ARG A 84 -8.04 -12.68 -23.35
CA ARG A 84 -7.94 -12.05 -24.68
C ARG A 84 -6.49 -11.64 -24.94
N GLY A 85 -6.06 -11.72 -26.20
CA GLY A 85 -4.68 -11.41 -26.60
C GLY A 85 -3.71 -12.56 -26.33
N PRO A 86 -2.38 -12.32 -26.37
CA PRO A 86 -1.39 -13.35 -26.08
C PRO A 86 -1.50 -13.79 -24.61
N GLY A 87 -1.75 -15.08 -24.39
CA GLY A 87 -1.99 -15.66 -23.06
C GLY A 87 -0.75 -15.75 -22.17
N ASP A 88 0.44 -15.59 -22.75
CA ASP A 88 1.73 -15.87 -22.11
C ASP A 88 2.37 -14.66 -21.41
N ILE A 89 1.65 -13.54 -21.28
CA ILE A 89 2.15 -12.39 -20.52
C ILE A 89 2.18 -12.75 -19.02
N PRO A 90 3.34 -12.78 -18.36
CA PRO A 90 3.45 -13.22 -16.98
C PRO A 90 2.74 -12.27 -16.00
N PRO A 91 2.22 -12.78 -14.87
CA PRO A 91 1.51 -11.97 -13.87
C PRO A 91 2.36 -10.86 -13.26
N ILE A 92 3.66 -11.10 -13.05
CA ILE A 92 4.59 -10.08 -12.55
C ILE A 92 5.82 -10.04 -13.46
N THR A 93 6.17 -8.86 -13.94
CA THR A 93 7.28 -8.64 -14.89
C THR A 93 8.11 -7.42 -14.50
N THR A 94 9.43 -7.48 -14.69
CA THR A 94 10.30 -6.30 -14.65
C THR A 94 10.59 -5.82 -16.07
N ARG A 95 10.44 -4.51 -16.30
CA ARG A 95 10.51 -3.88 -17.63
C ARG A 95 11.41 -2.66 -17.62
N ARG A 96 12.13 -2.41 -18.70
CA ARG A 96 13.10 -1.30 -18.81
C ARG A 96 12.41 0.05 -19.01
N LEU A 97 12.75 1.06 -18.22
CA LEU A 97 12.32 2.46 -18.43
C LEU A 97 13.46 3.35 -18.92
N HIS A 98 14.63 3.23 -18.31
CA HIS A 98 15.83 3.99 -18.65
C HIS A 98 17.08 3.23 -18.17
N PRO A 99 18.20 3.20 -18.92
CA PRO A 99 18.39 3.78 -20.25
C PRO A 99 17.71 2.96 -21.35
N VAL A 100 17.27 3.66 -22.41
CA VAL A 100 16.68 3.07 -23.62
C VAL A 100 17.53 3.50 -24.81
N ALA A 101 18.26 2.55 -25.39
CA ALA A 101 19.11 2.74 -26.56
C ALA A 101 19.08 1.44 -27.38
N PRO A 102 19.01 1.50 -28.72
CA PRO A 102 18.93 0.30 -29.57
C PRO A 102 20.03 -0.72 -29.23
N PRO A 103 19.71 -2.03 -29.12
CA PRO A 103 18.44 -2.69 -29.45
C PRO A 103 17.37 -2.63 -28.33
N ARG A 104 17.71 -2.12 -27.15
CA ARG A 104 16.81 -2.06 -25.98
C ARG A 104 15.69 -1.06 -26.20
N ARG A 105 14.47 -1.42 -25.76
CA ARG A 105 13.24 -0.61 -25.95
C ARG A 105 12.65 -0.21 -24.60
N ALA A 106 11.86 0.86 -24.57
CA ALA A 106 11.11 1.19 -23.36
C ALA A 106 9.97 0.17 -23.19
N PHE A 107 9.68 -0.15 -21.93
CA PHE A 107 8.64 -1.08 -21.49
C PHE A 107 8.81 -2.55 -21.94
N SER A 108 9.90 -2.91 -22.61
CA SER A 108 10.17 -4.31 -22.96
C SER A 108 10.56 -5.14 -21.74
N GLN A 109 9.95 -6.32 -21.62
CA GLN A 109 10.47 -7.43 -20.80
C GLN A 109 11.63 -8.06 -21.57
N GLU A 110 12.85 -7.64 -21.24
CA GLU A 110 14.09 -8.17 -21.82
C GLU A 110 14.45 -9.53 -21.19
N GLU A 111 15.23 -10.35 -21.89
CA GLU A 111 15.68 -11.66 -21.37
C GLU A 111 16.54 -11.51 -20.09
N GLU A 112 17.29 -10.41 -19.99
CA GLU A 112 18.03 -9.99 -18.79
C GLU A 112 17.15 -9.41 -17.66
N LEU A 113 15.81 -9.45 -17.78
CA LEU A 113 14.85 -8.95 -16.80
C LEU A 113 13.81 -10.02 -16.44
N GLY A 114 13.77 -10.35 -15.16
CA GLY A 114 12.97 -11.42 -14.60
C GLY A 114 11.46 -11.24 -14.74
N LYS A 115 10.78 -12.38 -14.64
CA LYS A 115 9.34 -12.54 -14.69
C LYS A 115 8.91 -13.70 -13.79
N LEU A 116 7.75 -13.59 -13.18
CA LEU A 116 7.16 -14.68 -12.41
C LEU A 116 6.59 -15.72 -13.38
N VAL A 117 7.28 -16.85 -13.53
CA VAL A 117 6.84 -17.99 -14.34
C VAL A 117 5.72 -18.73 -13.60
N VAL A 118 4.60 -18.97 -14.28
CA VAL A 118 3.43 -19.67 -13.72
C VAL A 118 2.98 -20.76 -14.69
N GLY A 119 2.92 -22.01 -14.22
CA GLY A 119 2.65 -23.17 -15.08
C GLY A 119 1.25 -23.20 -15.72
N SER A 120 0.23 -22.70 -15.03
CA SER A 120 -1.14 -22.58 -15.56
C SER A 120 -1.81 -21.29 -15.08
N TYR A 121 -1.48 -20.17 -15.71
CA TYR A 121 -1.87 -18.84 -15.20
C TYR A 121 -3.40 -18.63 -15.17
N SER A 122 -4.15 -19.24 -16.08
CA SER A 122 -5.62 -19.21 -16.12
C SER A 122 -6.28 -19.88 -14.91
N GLU A 123 -5.63 -20.84 -14.26
CA GLU A 123 -6.14 -21.50 -13.06
C GLU A 123 -6.03 -20.60 -11.82
N TYR A 124 -4.85 -19.99 -11.61
CA TYR A 124 -4.59 -19.06 -10.51
C TYR A 124 -5.42 -17.76 -10.64
N ASN A 125 -5.55 -17.24 -11.87
CA ASN A 125 -6.34 -16.06 -12.22
C ASN A 125 -6.15 -14.88 -11.23
N ASN A 126 -4.94 -14.30 -11.25
CA ASN A 126 -4.52 -13.24 -10.32
C ASN A 126 -5.27 -11.92 -10.57
N HIS A 127 -5.78 -11.31 -9.50
CA HIS A 127 -6.36 -9.96 -9.45
C HIS A 127 -5.51 -9.06 -8.55
N PHE A 128 -4.83 -8.06 -9.12
CA PHE A 128 -3.92 -7.18 -8.38
C PHE A 128 -4.67 -6.00 -7.74
N VAL A 129 -4.23 -5.61 -6.54
CA VAL A 129 -4.85 -4.53 -5.76
C VAL A 129 -3.88 -3.38 -5.55
N LYS A 130 -2.63 -3.66 -5.19
CA LYS A 130 -1.59 -2.63 -5.02
C LYS A 130 -0.20 -3.19 -5.30
N ALA A 131 0.71 -2.32 -5.69
CA ALA A 131 2.15 -2.56 -5.60
C ALA A 131 2.80 -1.39 -4.85
N VAL A 132 3.75 -1.67 -3.95
CA VAL A 132 4.45 -0.66 -3.14
C VAL A 132 5.93 -1.00 -2.99
N ALA A 133 6.79 0.01 -2.91
CA ALA A 133 8.18 -0.15 -2.49
C ALA A 133 8.31 0.12 -0.99
N HIS A 134 9.06 -0.70 -0.26
CA HIS A 134 9.38 -0.48 1.14
C HIS A 134 10.73 -1.10 1.51
N GLY A 135 11.65 -0.27 2.02
CA GLY A 135 13.07 -0.63 2.12
C GLY A 135 13.64 -1.03 0.75
N ASP A 136 14.49 -2.05 0.73
CA ASP A 136 15.08 -2.58 -0.51
C ASP A 136 14.14 -3.53 -1.29
N HIS A 137 12.86 -3.63 -0.93
CA HIS A 137 11.90 -4.59 -1.48
C HIS A 137 10.71 -3.93 -2.17
N VAL A 138 10.12 -4.66 -3.14
CA VAL A 138 8.83 -4.34 -3.76
C VAL A 138 7.82 -5.42 -3.37
N TYR A 139 6.63 -4.97 -2.98
CA TYR A 139 5.53 -5.81 -2.55
C TYR A 139 4.38 -5.71 -3.55
N PHE A 140 3.75 -6.84 -3.84
CA PHE A 140 2.51 -6.92 -4.62
C PHE A 140 1.41 -7.52 -3.75
N LEU A 141 0.28 -6.82 -3.67
CA LEU A 141 -0.94 -7.32 -3.03
C LEU A 141 -1.93 -7.74 -4.12
N PHE A 142 -2.38 -8.99 -4.08
CA PHE A 142 -3.31 -9.55 -5.06
C PHE A 142 -4.18 -10.65 -4.44
N SER A 143 -5.30 -10.97 -5.10
CA SER A 143 -6.10 -12.16 -4.82
C SER A 143 -5.92 -13.18 -5.94
N ARG A 144 -5.71 -14.46 -5.58
CA ARG A 144 -5.62 -15.58 -6.52
C ARG A 144 -6.30 -16.82 -5.96
N ARG A 145 -6.55 -17.83 -6.80
CA ARG A 145 -7.01 -19.13 -6.32
C ARG A 145 -5.91 -19.88 -5.57
N ASP A 146 -6.28 -20.48 -4.45
CA ASP A 146 -5.45 -21.44 -3.71
C ASP A 146 -5.55 -22.80 -4.40
N MET A 147 -4.65 -23.05 -5.35
CA MET A 147 -4.68 -24.27 -6.16
C MET A 147 -4.29 -25.55 -5.39
N ARG A 148 -3.76 -25.41 -4.16
CA ARG A 148 -3.23 -26.53 -3.38
C ARG A 148 -4.23 -27.07 -2.35
N HIS A 149 -5.05 -26.19 -1.77
CA HIS A 149 -5.99 -26.56 -0.71
C HIS A 149 -7.47 -26.50 -1.18
N THR A 150 -8.09 -25.32 -1.21
CA THR A 150 -9.55 -25.21 -1.36
C THR A 150 -10.01 -24.80 -2.77
N LYS A 151 -9.12 -24.33 -3.65
CA LYS A 151 -9.43 -23.67 -4.93
C LYS A 151 -10.31 -22.42 -4.82
N GLU A 152 -10.43 -21.88 -3.61
CA GLU A 152 -11.08 -20.61 -3.32
C GLU A 152 -10.13 -19.44 -3.53
N TYR A 153 -10.68 -18.23 -3.66
CA TYR A 153 -9.84 -17.04 -3.68
C TYR A 153 -9.30 -16.69 -2.30
N ARG A 154 -8.00 -16.41 -2.24
CA ARG A 154 -7.31 -15.87 -1.07
C ARG A 154 -6.48 -14.66 -1.48
N THR A 155 -6.31 -13.73 -0.55
CA THR A 155 -5.40 -12.59 -0.70
C THR A 155 -3.99 -13.01 -0.31
N TYR A 156 -3.02 -12.60 -1.10
CA TYR A 156 -1.59 -12.82 -0.87
C TYR A 156 -0.86 -11.48 -0.96
N ALA A 157 0.18 -11.34 -0.16
CA ALA A 157 1.24 -10.38 -0.39
C ALA A 157 2.49 -11.13 -0.84
N SER A 158 3.05 -10.76 -2.00
CA SER A 158 4.38 -11.22 -2.42
C SER A 158 5.42 -10.13 -2.24
N ARG A 159 6.68 -10.53 -2.09
CA ARG A 159 7.86 -9.66 -1.97
C ARG A 159 8.94 -10.10 -2.97
N LEU A 160 9.62 -9.11 -3.54
CA LEU A 160 10.82 -9.25 -4.36
C LEU A 160 11.86 -8.24 -3.87
N CYS A 161 13.15 -8.57 -3.92
CA CYS A 161 14.21 -7.58 -3.79
C CYS A 161 14.22 -6.65 -5.01
N SER A 162 14.34 -5.34 -4.81
CA SER A 162 14.48 -4.34 -5.89
C SER A 162 15.77 -4.52 -6.71
N SER A 163 16.78 -5.17 -6.14
CA SER A 163 18.04 -5.54 -6.78
C SER A 163 17.99 -6.86 -7.56
N ASP A 164 16.98 -7.71 -7.32
CA ASP A 164 16.86 -9.02 -7.94
C ASP A 164 16.28 -8.89 -9.35
N ARG A 165 17.12 -9.20 -10.34
CA ARG A 165 16.78 -9.17 -11.76
C ARG A 165 16.27 -10.49 -12.32
N SER A 166 16.18 -11.55 -11.51
CA SER A 166 15.88 -12.92 -11.95
C SER A 166 14.70 -13.57 -11.21
N PHE A 167 14.13 -12.90 -10.20
CA PHE A 167 13.00 -13.38 -9.38
C PHE A 167 13.37 -14.59 -8.49
N TYR A 168 14.64 -14.72 -8.11
CA TYR A 168 15.10 -15.69 -7.10
C TYR A 168 14.61 -15.34 -5.69
N SER A 169 14.40 -14.04 -5.42
CA SER A 169 13.91 -13.51 -4.15
C SER A 169 12.39 -13.59 -3.96
N TYR A 170 11.65 -14.17 -4.92
CA TYR A 170 10.19 -14.20 -4.87
C TYR A 170 9.69 -15.07 -3.70
N VAL A 171 9.01 -14.42 -2.76
CA VAL A 171 8.28 -15.08 -1.66
C VAL A 171 6.87 -14.50 -1.58
N GLU A 172 5.84 -15.33 -1.41
CA GLU A 172 4.48 -14.89 -1.10
C GLU A 172 3.91 -15.51 0.20
N VAL A 173 3.05 -14.74 0.87
CA VAL A 173 2.40 -15.12 2.13
C VAL A 173 0.89 -14.87 2.00
N PRO A 174 0.03 -15.84 2.32
CA PRO A 174 -1.41 -15.61 2.39
C PRO A 174 -1.74 -14.65 3.54
N LEU A 175 -2.56 -13.64 3.28
CA LEU A 175 -3.05 -12.70 4.29
C LEU A 175 -4.43 -13.15 4.78
N LEU A 176 -4.57 -13.32 6.10
CA LEU A 176 -5.80 -13.78 6.74
C LEU A 176 -6.39 -12.67 7.62
N CYS A 177 -7.40 -11.98 7.09
CA CYS A 177 -8.25 -11.07 7.86
C CYS A 177 -9.38 -11.88 8.52
N ARG A 178 -9.33 -12.02 9.86
CA ARG A 178 -10.27 -12.88 10.61
C ARG A 178 -11.72 -12.43 10.42
N GLY A 179 -12.65 -13.39 10.43
CA GLY A 179 -14.09 -13.14 10.18
C GLY A 179 -14.57 -13.48 8.75
N GLY A 180 -13.69 -14.06 7.93
CA GLY A 180 -14.03 -14.52 6.57
C GLY A 180 -13.86 -13.45 5.49
N TYR A 181 -13.04 -12.43 5.73
CA TYR A 181 -12.69 -11.41 4.74
C TYR A 181 -11.44 -11.87 3.97
N ASN A 182 -11.63 -12.37 2.75
CA ASN A 182 -10.59 -13.07 1.96
C ASN A 182 -10.16 -12.34 0.69
N LEU A 183 -10.88 -11.29 0.27
CA LEU A 183 -10.62 -10.54 -0.97
C LEU A 183 -10.18 -9.10 -0.66
N ALA A 184 -8.91 -8.76 -0.87
CA ALA A 184 -8.48 -7.37 -0.84
C ALA A 184 -9.19 -6.55 -1.94
N GLN A 185 -9.60 -5.32 -1.62
CA GLN A 185 -10.26 -4.38 -2.54
C GLN A 185 -9.44 -3.12 -2.77
N GLY A 186 -8.80 -2.61 -1.72
CA GLY A 186 -7.90 -1.46 -1.77
C GLY A 186 -6.82 -1.57 -0.70
N ALA A 187 -5.67 -0.94 -0.90
CA ALA A 187 -4.60 -0.94 0.09
C ALA A 187 -3.70 0.29 0.03
N TRP A 188 -3.16 0.64 1.20
CA TRP A 188 -2.26 1.78 1.42
C TRP A 188 -1.10 1.38 2.33
N LEU A 189 0.12 1.76 1.97
CA LEU A 189 1.28 1.68 2.86
C LEU A 189 1.35 3.01 3.63
N GLY A 190 1.11 2.95 4.94
CA GLY A 190 1.09 4.12 5.82
C GLY A 190 1.87 3.89 7.11
N ASP A 191 1.79 4.86 8.01
CA ASP A 191 2.36 4.79 9.35
C ASP A 191 1.29 4.43 10.38
N LEU A 192 1.58 3.41 11.20
CA LEU A 192 0.80 3.02 12.37
C LEU A 192 1.60 3.38 13.64
N SER A 193 1.39 4.59 14.15
CA SER A 193 2.03 5.09 15.39
C SER A 193 3.57 4.91 15.41
N GLY A 194 4.24 5.33 14.34
CA GLY A 194 5.68 5.20 14.11
C GLY A 194 6.14 3.87 13.50
N THR A 195 5.20 2.97 13.16
CA THR A 195 5.50 1.66 12.56
C THR A 195 4.91 1.55 11.15
N PRO A 196 5.72 1.34 10.09
CA PRO A 196 5.21 1.13 8.74
C PRO A 196 4.28 -0.09 8.65
N ALA A 197 3.08 0.12 8.10
CA ALA A 197 2.06 -0.92 8.00
C ALA A 197 1.24 -0.81 6.70
N LEU A 198 0.83 -1.97 6.19
CA LEU A 198 -0.09 -2.09 5.07
C LEU A 198 -1.53 -2.12 5.60
N PHE A 199 -2.26 -1.04 5.34
CA PHE A 199 -3.69 -0.93 5.56
C PHE A 199 -4.40 -1.58 4.38
N VAL A 200 -5.16 -2.65 4.62
CA VAL A 200 -5.85 -3.41 3.57
C VAL A 200 -7.34 -3.43 3.86
N VAL A 201 -8.11 -2.92 2.91
CA VAL A 201 -9.55 -3.14 2.83
C VAL A 201 -9.79 -4.53 2.30
N MET A 202 -10.46 -5.36 3.09
CA MET A 202 -10.78 -6.76 2.80
C MET A 202 -12.30 -6.92 2.75
N ALA A 203 -12.83 -7.49 1.67
CA ALA A 203 -14.22 -7.91 1.59
C ALA A 203 -14.35 -9.42 1.84
N ALA A 204 -15.48 -9.84 2.37
CA ALA A 204 -15.88 -11.24 2.37
C ALA A 204 -16.33 -11.61 0.95
N GLY A 205 -15.69 -12.61 0.35
CA GLY A 205 -16.04 -13.17 -0.95
C GLY A 205 -16.82 -14.48 -0.83
N GLN A 206 -17.27 -15.01 -1.97
CA GLN A 206 -17.89 -16.33 -2.06
C GLN A 206 -17.02 -17.31 -2.87
N ALA A 207 -16.51 -18.33 -2.18
CA ALA A 207 -15.88 -19.53 -2.73
C ALA A 207 -14.80 -19.26 -3.81
N SER A 208 -14.94 -19.88 -4.98
CA SER A 208 -13.98 -19.88 -6.10
C SER A 208 -14.13 -18.71 -7.08
N THR A 209 -14.80 -17.63 -6.67
CA THR A 209 -15.01 -16.41 -7.46
C THR A 209 -14.29 -15.20 -6.84
N PRO A 210 -13.80 -14.24 -7.65
CA PRO A 210 -13.20 -13.00 -7.15
C PRO A 210 -14.26 -11.93 -6.79
N ILE A 211 -15.50 -12.34 -6.54
CA ILE A 211 -16.64 -11.43 -6.32
C ILE A 211 -16.78 -11.14 -4.83
N ALA A 212 -16.61 -9.86 -4.48
CA ALA A 212 -16.80 -9.34 -3.13
C ALA A 212 -18.27 -9.11 -2.78
N THR A 213 -18.61 -9.34 -1.51
CA THR A 213 -19.92 -9.00 -0.92
C THR A 213 -19.90 -7.61 -0.28
N SER A 214 -21.05 -7.16 0.23
CA SER A 214 -21.17 -5.90 0.99
C SER A 214 -20.62 -5.97 2.42
N ARG A 215 -20.02 -7.08 2.86
CA ARG A 215 -19.34 -7.14 4.17
C ARG A 215 -17.86 -6.87 3.97
N SER A 216 -17.38 -5.77 4.54
CA SER A 216 -15.97 -5.35 4.47
C SER A 216 -15.34 -5.20 5.85
N ALA A 217 -14.02 -5.21 5.87
CA ALA A 217 -13.21 -4.94 7.03
C ALA A 217 -11.94 -4.16 6.65
N LEU A 218 -11.43 -3.36 7.59
CA LEU A 218 -10.07 -2.86 7.54
C LEU A 218 -9.19 -3.81 8.36
N CYS A 219 -8.19 -4.41 7.73
CA CYS A 219 -7.15 -5.19 8.39
C CYS A 219 -5.78 -4.52 8.17
N VAL A 220 -4.97 -4.46 9.23
CA VAL A 220 -3.67 -3.77 9.20
C VAL A 220 -2.56 -4.78 9.49
N TYR A 221 -1.59 -4.86 8.58
CA TYR A 221 -0.46 -5.77 8.66
C TYR A 221 0.83 -4.96 8.81
N THR A 222 1.57 -5.09 9.90
CA THR A 222 2.85 -4.37 10.01
C THR A 222 3.84 -4.91 8.99
N MET A 223 4.66 -4.04 8.40
CA MET A 223 5.68 -4.47 7.45
C MET A 223 6.69 -5.41 8.13
N LYS A 224 6.97 -5.18 9.43
CA LYS A 224 7.83 -6.04 10.27
C LYS A 224 7.35 -7.49 10.32
N ASP A 225 6.07 -7.72 10.60
CA ASP A 225 5.52 -9.07 10.76
C ASP A 225 5.35 -9.78 9.41
N LEU A 226 4.99 -9.02 8.37
CA LEU A 226 4.96 -9.50 6.98
C LEU A 226 6.34 -9.96 6.52
N ASP A 227 7.36 -9.13 6.72
CA ASP A 227 8.75 -9.45 6.40
C ASP A 227 9.30 -10.63 7.22
N ALA A 228 8.92 -10.74 8.50
CA ALA A 228 9.30 -11.87 9.34
C ALA A 228 8.70 -13.18 8.83
N THR A 229 7.42 -13.17 8.45
CA THR A 229 6.73 -14.34 7.88
C THR A 229 7.34 -14.75 6.54
N MET A 230 7.64 -13.78 5.66
CA MET A 230 8.32 -14.04 4.39
C MET A 230 9.75 -14.57 4.57
N ARG A 231 10.53 -14.01 5.51
CA ARG A 231 11.88 -14.52 5.84
C ARG A 231 11.83 -15.94 6.41
N ARG A 232 10.86 -16.26 7.27
CA ARG A 232 10.69 -17.62 7.80
C ARG A 232 10.36 -18.62 6.69
N ALA A 233 9.42 -18.30 5.80
CA ALA A 233 9.09 -19.16 4.66
C ALA A 233 10.31 -19.38 3.74
N GLN A 234 11.13 -18.34 3.53
CA GLN A 234 12.40 -18.45 2.79
C GLN A 234 13.40 -19.37 3.50
N GLU A 235 13.59 -19.21 4.81
CA GLU A 235 14.50 -20.03 5.63
C GLU A 235 14.14 -21.53 5.57
N VAL A 236 12.87 -21.84 5.78
CA VAL A 236 12.32 -23.21 5.79
C VAL A 236 12.51 -23.86 4.44
N CYS A 237 12.17 -23.15 3.36
CA CYS A 237 12.31 -23.69 2.02
C CYS A 237 13.78 -23.82 1.58
N TYR A 238 14.69 -22.98 2.09
CA TYR A 238 16.13 -23.10 1.81
C TYR A 238 16.79 -24.25 2.57
N THR A 239 16.40 -24.49 3.84
CA THR A 239 17.22 -25.26 4.79
C THR A 239 16.53 -26.48 5.42
N GLU A 240 15.20 -26.49 5.50
CA GLU A 240 14.43 -27.54 6.20
C GLU A 240 13.65 -28.43 5.21
N GLY A 241 13.73 -28.16 3.90
CA GLY A 241 13.01 -28.87 2.85
C GLY A 241 11.53 -28.52 2.78
N GLY A 242 11.13 -27.35 3.32
CA GLY A 242 9.74 -26.90 3.33
C GLY A 242 8.93 -27.26 4.59
N LEU A 243 9.53 -28.03 5.50
CA LEU A 243 8.88 -28.56 6.70
C LEU A 243 9.34 -27.85 7.97
N ASP A 244 8.43 -27.69 8.93
CA ASP A 244 8.71 -27.20 10.26
C ASP A 244 9.34 -28.30 11.17
N SER A 245 9.61 -27.95 12.42
CA SER A 245 10.17 -28.88 13.42
C SER A 245 9.25 -30.06 13.80
N SER A 246 7.95 -29.99 13.48
CA SER A 246 6.97 -31.07 13.68
C SER A 246 6.79 -31.97 12.45
N GLY A 247 7.40 -31.60 11.31
CA GLY A 247 7.23 -32.27 10.03
C GLY A 247 6.03 -31.78 9.22
N GLN A 248 5.37 -30.71 9.65
CA GLN A 248 4.27 -30.06 8.93
C GLN A 248 4.83 -29.10 7.86
N GLU A 249 4.18 -29.02 6.70
CA GLU A 249 4.58 -28.08 5.65
C GLU A 249 4.33 -26.63 6.07
N GLU A 250 5.39 -25.80 6.01
CA GLU A 250 5.39 -24.38 6.35
C GLU A 250 5.74 -23.49 5.14
N ALA A 251 6.53 -23.98 4.17
CA ALA A 251 6.85 -23.28 2.92
C ALA A 251 7.16 -24.25 1.77
N TYR A 252 6.79 -23.98 0.51
CA TYR A 252 6.49 -25.13 -0.37
C TYR A 252 6.79 -25.11 -1.88
N ILE A 253 7.27 -24.01 -2.48
CA ILE A 253 7.31 -23.78 -3.95
C ILE A 253 5.93 -23.82 -4.62
N GLU A 254 5.55 -22.71 -5.25
CA GLU A 254 4.23 -22.54 -5.87
C GLU A 254 4.29 -22.50 -7.41
N TYR A 255 3.11 -22.41 -8.02
CA TYR A 255 2.91 -22.15 -9.45
C TYR A 255 3.31 -23.33 -10.37
N ALA A 256 3.42 -24.53 -9.79
CA ALA A 256 3.71 -25.80 -10.47
C ALA A 256 5.00 -25.80 -11.33
N VAL A 257 6.01 -25.03 -10.90
CA VAL A 257 7.35 -25.08 -11.51
C VAL A 257 8.11 -26.36 -11.09
N SER A 258 9.21 -26.68 -11.77
CA SER A 258 10.05 -27.85 -11.49
C SER A 258 10.96 -27.73 -10.25
N SER A 259 11.00 -26.55 -9.62
CA SER A 259 11.82 -26.27 -8.42
C SER A 259 11.26 -26.97 -7.18
N LYS A 260 12.09 -27.13 -6.14
CA LYS A 260 11.74 -27.79 -4.87
C LYS A 260 12.50 -27.15 -3.71
N CYS A 261 11.87 -27.07 -2.54
CA CYS A 261 12.58 -26.68 -1.32
C CYS A 261 13.77 -27.62 -1.03
N LEU A 262 14.85 -27.05 -0.51
CA LEU A 262 16.16 -27.67 -0.35
C LEU A 262 16.51 -27.85 1.14
N LYS A 263 17.64 -28.53 1.40
CA LYS A 263 18.24 -28.71 2.73
C LYS A 263 19.66 -28.16 2.75
N LEU A 264 19.79 -26.86 2.45
CA LEU A 264 21.06 -26.15 2.47
C LEU A 264 21.54 -25.89 3.91
N PRO A 265 22.86 -25.72 4.15
CA PRO A 265 23.39 -25.49 5.51
C PRO A 265 22.93 -24.17 6.14
N LYS A 266 22.12 -24.27 7.21
CA LYS A 266 21.48 -23.14 7.93
C LYS A 266 22.37 -21.93 8.20
N VAL A 267 23.63 -22.16 8.58
CA VAL A 267 24.57 -21.12 9.05
C VAL A 267 24.90 -20.08 7.97
N LYS A 268 24.58 -20.33 6.69
CA LYS A 268 24.94 -19.44 5.57
C LYS A 268 23.84 -19.13 4.55
N SER A 269 22.80 -19.96 4.42
CA SER A 269 21.89 -19.84 3.27
C SER A 269 21.16 -18.49 3.16
N LEU A 270 20.72 -17.88 4.26
CA LEU A 270 20.07 -16.57 4.24
C LEU A 270 21.04 -15.38 4.32
N SER A 271 22.21 -15.54 4.93
CA SER A 271 23.24 -14.47 4.97
C SER A 271 23.89 -14.27 3.61
N ASP A 272 24.15 -15.37 2.90
CA ASP A 272 24.90 -15.39 1.66
C ASP A 272 23.96 -15.14 0.45
N TYR A 273 22.67 -15.53 0.57
CA TYR A 273 21.65 -15.39 -0.49
C TYR A 273 20.32 -14.77 0.00
N PRO A 274 20.33 -13.57 0.62
CA PRO A 274 19.09 -12.93 1.12
C PRO A 274 18.08 -12.63 0.01
N CYS A 275 18.55 -12.33 -1.21
CA CYS A 275 17.74 -12.15 -2.42
C CYS A 275 17.78 -13.38 -3.35
N GLY A 276 18.19 -14.54 -2.84
CA GLY A 276 18.36 -15.77 -3.62
C GLY A 276 19.51 -15.74 -4.63
N GLY A 277 19.53 -16.77 -5.46
CA GLY A 277 20.45 -16.99 -6.57
C GLY A 277 20.00 -18.19 -7.42
N GLU A 278 20.71 -18.47 -8.51
CA GLU A 278 20.37 -19.50 -9.50
C GLU A 278 20.13 -20.92 -8.91
N HIS A 279 20.80 -21.24 -7.80
CA HIS A 279 20.71 -22.53 -7.12
C HIS A 279 19.73 -22.53 -5.92
N THR A 280 19.09 -21.40 -5.62
CA THR A 280 18.13 -21.29 -4.49
C THR A 280 16.71 -21.57 -4.96
N PRO A 281 15.85 -22.18 -4.12
CA PRO A 281 14.49 -22.52 -4.52
C PRO A 281 13.62 -21.27 -4.68
N ASN A 282 12.90 -21.18 -5.80
CA ASN A 282 11.91 -20.15 -6.13
C ASN A 282 10.84 -20.72 -7.10
N PRO A 283 9.65 -20.12 -7.21
CA PRO A 283 9.05 -19.07 -6.38
C PRO A 283 8.49 -19.65 -5.07
N ILE A 284 8.86 -19.08 -3.93
CA ILE A 284 8.46 -19.61 -2.62
C ILE A 284 7.08 -19.07 -2.23
N ALA A 285 6.26 -19.92 -1.60
CA ALA A 285 5.05 -19.51 -0.91
C ALA A 285 5.02 -20.12 0.51
N SER A 286 4.41 -19.40 1.45
CA SER A 286 4.14 -19.85 2.82
C SER A 286 2.84 -20.65 2.89
N ALA A 287 2.85 -21.81 3.56
CA ALA A 287 1.63 -22.51 3.98
C ALA A 287 0.98 -21.86 5.20
N VAL A 288 1.78 -21.17 6.03
CA VAL A 288 1.29 -20.46 7.21
C VAL A 288 0.84 -19.04 6.82
N PRO A 289 -0.43 -18.67 7.04
CA PRO A 289 -0.94 -17.34 6.72
C PRO A 289 -0.59 -16.32 7.81
N LEU A 290 -0.36 -15.05 7.42
CA LEU A 290 -0.27 -13.96 8.38
C LEU A 290 -1.69 -13.53 8.81
N GLY A 291 -2.09 -13.91 10.03
CA GLY A 291 -3.46 -13.78 10.52
C GLY A 291 -3.72 -12.66 11.53
N VAL A 292 -4.42 -11.61 11.11
CA VAL A 292 -4.74 -10.42 11.93
C VAL A 292 -6.25 -10.28 12.19
N PRO A 293 -6.68 -9.74 13.35
CA PRO A 293 -8.07 -9.34 13.55
C PRO A 293 -8.43 -8.10 12.71
N PRO A 294 -9.69 -7.92 12.32
CA PRO A 294 -10.16 -6.68 11.69
C PRO A 294 -10.17 -5.54 12.71
N THR A 295 -9.62 -4.39 12.33
CA THR A 295 -9.65 -3.14 13.11
C THR A 295 -11.02 -2.49 13.07
N VAL A 296 -11.68 -2.55 11.91
CA VAL A 296 -13.04 -2.04 11.67
C VAL A 296 -13.77 -3.06 10.79
N THR A 297 -15.07 -3.28 11.03
CA THR A 297 -15.95 -4.08 10.17
C THR A 297 -17.19 -3.29 9.80
N LEU A 298 -17.62 -3.36 8.54
CA LEU A 298 -18.75 -2.61 8.00
C LEU A 298 -19.63 -3.47 7.08
N ASN A 299 -20.90 -3.10 7.00
CA ASN A 299 -21.88 -3.69 6.07
C ASN A 299 -22.06 -2.84 4.79
N THR A 300 -20.97 -2.22 4.32
CA THR A 300 -20.84 -1.62 2.98
C THR A 300 -19.66 -2.24 2.25
N GLN A 301 -19.67 -2.23 0.90
CA GLN A 301 -18.52 -2.66 0.10
C GLN A 301 -17.51 -1.52 0.04
N LEU A 302 -16.46 -1.60 0.87
CA LEU A 302 -15.33 -0.69 0.81
C LEU A 302 -14.49 -0.96 -0.45
N THR A 303 -14.01 0.10 -1.09
CA THR A 303 -13.26 0.05 -2.35
C THR A 303 -11.85 0.62 -2.23
N SER A 304 -11.62 1.53 -1.28
CA SER A 304 -10.34 2.24 -1.15
C SER A 304 -9.99 2.56 0.30
N VAL A 305 -8.70 2.78 0.53
CA VAL A 305 -8.16 3.26 1.81
C VAL A 305 -6.96 4.17 1.56
N THR A 306 -6.84 5.20 2.39
CA THR A 306 -5.58 5.91 2.63
C THR A 306 -5.44 6.20 4.12
N ALA A 307 -4.23 6.50 4.60
CA ALA A 307 -3.98 6.79 6.00
C ALA A 307 -3.07 8.02 6.17
N ALA A 308 -3.47 8.91 7.07
CA ALA A 308 -2.72 10.08 7.54
C ALA A 308 -2.26 9.87 8.99
N THR A 309 -1.42 10.78 9.49
CA THR A 309 -1.06 10.85 10.91
C THR A 309 -1.25 12.27 11.42
N GLU A 310 -2.12 12.46 12.41
CA GLU A 310 -2.35 13.76 13.06
C GLU A 310 -2.15 13.60 14.57
N ALA A 311 -1.49 14.57 15.20
CA ALA A 311 -1.22 14.59 16.64
C ALA A 311 -0.47 13.37 17.24
N GLY A 312 0.03 12.44 16.41
CA GLY A 312 0.64 11.16 16.82
C GLY A 312 -0.28 9.94 16.65
N HIS A 313 -1.51 10.14 16.14
CA HIS A 313 -2.51 9.11 15.91
C HIS A 313 -2.72 8.89 14.41
N THR A 314 -2.81 7.62 14.01
CA THR A 314 -3.10 7.25 12.62
C THR A 314 -4.60 7.35 12.35
N ILE A 315 -4.96 8.02 11.26
CA ILE A 315 -6.35 8.20 10.81
C ILE A 315 -6.49 7.53 9.45
N ALA A 316 -7.37 6.53 9.35
CA ALA A 316 -7.65 5.82 8.10
C ALA A 316 -8.91 6.37 7.45
N PHE A 317 -8.79 6.86 6.22
CA PHE A 317 -9.90 7.26 5.37
C PHE A 317 -10.32 6.07 4.52
N LEU A 318 -11.60 5.72 4.54
CA LEU A 318 -12.15 4.57 3.82
C LEU A 318 -13.18 5.07 2.81
N GLY A 319 -13.03 4.69 1.54
CA GLY A 319 -14.03 4.92 0.51
C GLY A 319 -14.88 3.67 0.28
N ASP A 320 -16.17 3.85 0.01
CA ASP A 320 -17.09 2.78 -0.35
C ASP A 320 -17.66 2.90 -1.78
N ARG A 321 -18.31 1.82 -2.23
CA ARG A 321 -18.92 1.72 -3.56
C ARG A 321 -20.14 2.65 -3.75
N ASP A 322 -20.76 3.13 -2.68
CA ASP A 322 -21.83 4.13 -2.76
C ASP A 322 -21.26 5.56 -2.86
N GLY A 323 -19.94 5.70 -2.69
CA GLY A 323 -19.19 6.94 -2.79
C GLY A 323 -18.94 7.64 -1.47
N ARG A 324 -19.27 7.01 -0.35
CA ARG A 324 -19.08 7.61 0.96
C ARG A 324 -17.62 7.52 1.31
N LEU A 325 -16.96 8.68 1.39
CA LEU A 325 -15.76 8.79 2.21
C LEU A 325 -16.23 8.71 3.66
N LEU A 326 -15.71 7.77 4.44
CA LEU A 326 -16.02 7.66 5.86
C LEU A 326 -15.19 8.66 6.66
N LEU A 327 -15.43 9.94 6.35
CA LEU A 327 -15.26 11.17 7.13
C LEU A 327 -15.92 12.31 6.30
N VAL A 328 -17.24 12.45 6.46
CA VAL A 328 -18.15 13.43 5.79
C VAL A 328 -18.60 13.10 4.35
N ASP A 329 -19.87 13.42 4.05
CA ASP A 329 -20.73 12.87 2.99
C ASP A 329 -20.56 13.46 1.56
N GLY A 330 -20.94 12.68 0.54
CA GLY A 330 -20.99 13.08 -0.88
C GLY A 330 -20.79 11.90 -1.85
N GLY A 331 -21.87 11.30 -2.36
CA GLY A 331 -21.85 9.98 -3.04
C GLY A 331 -21.39 9.91 -4.51
N GLY A 332 -21.29 8.67 -5.01
CA GLY A 332 -20.68 8.25 -6.28
C GLY A 332 -19.40 7.43 -6.04
N ALA A 333 -19.36 6.16 -6.50
CA ALA A 333 -18.35 5.16 -6.10
C ALA A 333 -16.90 5.69 -6.08
N ILE A 334 -16.21 5.51 -4.95
CA ILE A 334 -14.82 5.98 -4.80
C ILE A 334 -13.85 4.98 -5.43
N CYS A 335 -12.99 5.48 -6.32
CA CYS A 335 -11.92 4.71 -6.97
C CYS A 335 -10.82 4.29 -5.98
N ALA A 336 -10.05 3.24 -6.31
CA ALA A 336 -9.10 2.59 -5.39
C ALA A 336 -7.99 3.51 -4.84
N ASP A 337 -7.63 4.57 -5.57
CA ASP A 337 -6.59 5.52 -5.20
C ASP A 337 -7.14 6.77 -4.52
N LEU A 338 -7.33 6.71 -3.20
CA LEU A 338 -7.42 7.91 -2.35
C LEU A 338 -6.01 8.48 -2.12
N LEU A 339 -5.82 9.76 -2.42
CA LEU A 339 -4.52 10.44 -2.26
C LEU A 339 -4.65 11.65 -1.34
N LEU A 340 -3.76 11.77 -0.37
CA LEU A 340 -3.60 12.99 0.43
C LEU A 340 -2.76 14.02 -0.34
N ASP A 341 -3.00 15.32 -0.13
CA ASP A 341 -2.07 16.35 -0.58
C ASP A 341 -0.76 16.33 0.23
N GLU A 342 0.29 17.00 -0.26
CA GLU A 342 1.63 16.97 0.37
C GLU A 342 1.61 17.43 1.85
N SER A 343 0.68 18.34 2.18
CA SER A 343 0.41 18.80 3.54
C SER A 343 -0.46 17.87 4.39
N GLN A 344 -1.04 16.81 3.82
CA GLN A 344 -2.08 15.97 4.43
C GLN A 344 -3.29 16.78 4.94
N HIS A 345 -3.57 17.93 4.33
CA HIS A 345 -4.68 18.83 4.71
C HIS A 345 -5.96 18.54 3.93
N HIS A 346 -5.84 17.83 2.81
CA HIS A 346 -6.98 17.44 1.97
C HIS A 346 -6.77 16.04 1.40
N VAL A 347 -7.88 15.34 1.19
CA VAL A 347 -7.96 14.12 0.40
C VAL A 347 -8.48 14.48 -0.99
N TYR A 348 -7.78 14.01 -2.02
CA TYR A 348 -8.29 13.90 -3.38
C TYR A 348 -9.14 12.63 -3.47
N VAL A 349 -10.44 12.83 -3.63
CA VAL A 349 -11.44 11.78 -3.83
C VAL A 349 -11.77 11.71 -5.31
N LEU A 350 -11.57 10.54 -5.92
CA LEU A 350 -11.86 10.28 -7.32
C LEU A 350 -13.08 9.37 -7.43
N THR A 351 -14.07 9.78 -8.22
CA THR A 351 -15.20 8.95 -8.68
C THR A 351 -15.03 8.63 -10.17
N ASP A 352 -15.96 7.90 -10.78
CA ASP A 352 -15.94 7.57 -12.22
C ASP A 352 -15.92 8.81 -13.15
N ASP A 353 -16.45 9.95 -12.68
CA ASP A 353 -16.69 11.17 -13.46
C ASP A 353 -16.13 12.46 -12.86
N ARG A 354 -15.66 12.44 -11.61
CA ARG A 354 -15.28 13.65 -10.86
C ARG A 354 -14.04 13.45 -10.00
N VAL A 355 -13.25 14.53 -9.87
CA VAL A 355 -12.21 14.67 -8.84
C VAL A 355 -12.64 15.76 -7.86
N SER A 356 -12.63 15.46 -6.57
CA SER A 356 -12.95 16.39 -5.48
C SER A 356 -11.78 16.53 -4.53
N LYS A 357 -11.40 17.77 -4.19
CA LYS A 357 -10.44 18.05 -3.11
C LYS A 357 -11.21 18.37 -1.84
N VAL A 358 -11.21 17.45 -0.88
CA VAL A 358 -12.00 17.51 0.36
C VAL A 358 -11.06 17.78 1.54
N PRO A 359 -11.29 18.78 2.40
CA PRO A 359 -10.45 19.01 3.58
C PRO A 359 -10.57 17.83 4.56
N VAL A 360 -9.47 17.48 5.23
CA VAL A 360 -9.45 16.35 6.20
C VAL A 360 -10.28 16.60 7.46
N SER A 361 -10.61 17.86 7.73
CA SER A 361 -11.31 18.32 8.93
C SER A 361 -12.16 19.54 8.63
N SER A 362 -13.09 19.89 9.53
CA SER A 362 -13.78 21.19 9.51
C SER A 362 -13.99 21.71 10.93
N CYS A 363 -12.89 21.76 11.71
CA CYS A 363 -12.89 22.13 13.13
C CYS A 363 -13.46 23.53 13.36
N GLU A 364 -13.17 24.46 12.45
CA GLU A 364 -13.61 25.86 12.45
C GLU A 364 -15.14 26.04 12.41
N ARG A 365 -15.91 24.98 12.14
CA ARG A 365 -17.38 24.98 12.29
C ARG A 365 -17.84 24.97 13.73
N GLN A 366 -17.00 24.54 14.68
CA GLN A 366 -17.31 24.52 16.12
C GLN A 366 -16.83 25.83 16.75
N THR A 367 -17.78 26.63 17.22
CA THR A 367 -17.55 28.00 17.70
C THR A 367 -17.27 28.09 19.20
N ASP A 368 -17.46 27.00 19.95
CA ASP A 368 -17.23 26.94 21.39
C ASP A 368 -16.49 25.65 21.80
N CYS A 369 -15.95 25.65 23.01
CA CYS A 369 -15.14 24.53 23.50
C CYS A 369 -15.96 23.24 23.67
N LEU A 370 -17.21 23.32 24.13
CA LEU A 370 -18.03 22.13 24.36
C LEU A 370 -18.44 21.48 23.04
N SER A 371 -18.82 22.26 22.02
CA SER A 371 -19.07 21.73 20.68
C SER A 371 -17.80 21.16 20.03
N CYS A 372 -16.65 21.83 20.17
CA CYS A 372 -15.36 21.36 19.68
C CYS A 372 -14.91 20.03 20.30
N LEU A 373 -15.12 19.82 21.61
CA LEU A 373 -14.81 18.53 22.25
C LEU A 373 -15.90 17.47 21.99
N SER A 374 -17.14 17.87 21.71
CA SER A 374 -18.26 16.94 21.47
C SER A 374 -18.22 16.26 20.10
N ILE A 375 -17.64 16.89 19.07
CA ILE A 375 -17.56 16.28 17.73
C ILE A 375 -16.69 15.03 17.66
N ARG A 376 -15.73 14.86 18.59
CA ARG A 376 -14.80 13.72 18.64
C ARG A 376 -14.14 13.44 17.28
N ASP A 377 -13.68 14.50 16.64
CA ASP A 377 -12.90 14.44 15.40
C ASP A 377 -11.41 14.39 15.76
N PRO A 378 -10.65 13.36 15.33
CA PRO A 378 -9.24 13.21 15.68
C PRO A 378 -8.35 14.36 15.17
N TYR A 379 -8.79 15.15 14.18
CA TYR A 379 -8.10 16.36 13.78
C TYR A 379 -8.34 17.56 14.72
N CYS A 380 -9.45 17.59 15.44
CA CYS A 380 -9.92 18.79 16.11
C CYS A 380 -9.60 18.81 17.61
N GLY A 381 -9.27 20.02 18.09
CA GLY A 381 -9.15 20.33 19.51
C GLY A 381 -9.31 21.83 19.76
N TRP A 382 -9.60 22.18 21.01
CA TRP A 382 -9.83 23.56 21.41
C TRP A 382 -8.50 24.25 21.76
N CYS A 383 -8.12 25.27 20.98
CA CYS A 383 -6.97 26.11 21.29
C CYS A 383 -7.35 27.14 22.35
N VAL A 384 -6.92 26.91 23.60
CA VAL A 384 -7.46 27.55 24.80
C VAL A 384 -7.27 29.07 24.82
N LEU A 385 -6.07 29.55 24.47
CA LEU A 385 -5.77 30.99 24.50
C LEU A 385 -6.30 31.75 23.28
N GLU A 386 -6.47 31.06 22.16
CA GLU A 386 -7.01 31.65 20.92
C GLU A 386 -8.55 31.60 20.89
N GLY A 387 -9.18 30.82 21.77
CA GLY A 387 -10.64 30.73 21.90
C GLY A 387 -11.34 30.14 20.68
N ARG A 388 -10.71 29.17 20.00
CA ARG A 388 -11.25 28.55 18.78
C ARG A 388 -10.98 27.04 18.70
N CYS A 389 -11.83 26.34 17.96
CA CYS A 389 -11.56 24.96 17.55
C CYS A 389 -10.61 24.95 16.35
N SER A 390 -9.55 24.15 16.41
CA SER A 390 -8.50 24.11 15.38
C SER A 390 -7.82 22.74 15.30
N ARG A 391 -7.04 22.53 14.25
CA ARG A 391 -6.03 21.45 14.24
C ARG A 391 -4.89 21.75 15.21
N LYS A 392 -4.13 20.72 15.58
CA LYS A 392 -3.06 20.84 16.58
C LYS A 392 -1.98 21.83 16.14
N HIS A 393 -1.48 21.66 14.93
CA HIS A 393 -0.43 22.51 14.36
C HIS A 393 -0.86 23.96 14.09
N GLU A 394 -2.17 24.24 14.04
CA GLU A 394 -2.72 25.59 13.84
C GLU A 394 -2.75 26.41 15.14
N CYS A 395 -2.63 25.78 16.31
CA CYS A 395 -2.66 26.44 17.62
C CYS A 395 -1.22 26.80 18.04
N GLU A 396 -0.91 28.08 18.27
CA GLU A 396 0.48 28.56 18.44
C GLU A 396 1.24 27.82 19.55
N ARG A 397 0.54 27.50 20.65
CA ARG A 397 1.12 26.90 21.86
C ARG A 397 0.76 25.43 22.08
N HIS A 398 0.41 24.70 21.03
CA HIS A 398 -0.03 23.29 21.11
C HIS A 398 0.97 22.30 21.74
N LEU A 399 2.24 22.68 21.88
CA LEU A 399 3.27 21.89 22.58
C LEU A 399 3.23 22.06 24.11
N LEU A 400 2.55 23.09 24.62
CA LEU A 400 2.41 23.32 26.05
C LEU A 400 1.19 22.57 26.60
N GLU A 401 1.32 21.99 27.79
CA GLU A 401 0.20 21.29 28.43
C GLU A 401 -1.04 22.18 28.58
N ASN A 402 -2.20 21.59 28.33
CA ASN A 402 -3.52 22.23 28.46
C ASN A 402 -3.74 23.47 27.56
N HIS A 403 -2.88 23.74 26.56
CA HIS A 403 -3.06 24.86 25.62
C HIS A 403 -3.85 24.46 24.37
N TRP A 404 -3.82 23.19 23.98
CA TRP A 404 -4.69 22.61 22.95
C TRP A 404 -5.37 21.36 23.51
N LEU A 405 -6.70 21.40 23.64
CA LEU A 405 -7.51 20.33 24.22
C LEU A 405 -8.07 19.45 23.10
N TRP A 406 -7.45 18.29 22.87
CA TRP A 406 -7.88 17.34 21.84
C TRP A 406 -9.29 16.79 22.09
N SER A 407 -10.14 16.70 21.05
CA SER A 407 -11.56 16.31 21.18
C SER A 407 -11.80 14.82 21.45
N ILE A 408 -10.83 13.94 21.17
CA ILE A 408 -10.91 12.50 21.44
C ILE A 408 -10.62 12.19 22.92
N GLU A 409 -9.80 13.02 23.56
CA GLU A 409 -9.32 12.82 24.94
C GLU A 409 -10.43 13.16 25.94
N GLN A 410 -11.02 12.12 26.54
CA GLN A 410 -12.20 12.25 27.42
C GLN A 410 -11.91 12.99 28.73
N THR A 411 -10.64 13.09 29.13
CA THR A 411 -10.25 13.84 30.34
C THR A 411 -10.14 15.36 30.13
N ASN A 412 -10.18 15.83 28.88
CA ASN A 412 -10.13 17.27 28.60
C ASN A 412 -11.43 17.97 29.00
N GLN A 413 -11.28 19.10 29.70
CA GLN A 413 -12.38 19.95 30.14
C GLN A 413 -12.15 21.40 29.74
N CYS A 414 -13.23 22.08 29.37
CA CYS A 414 -13.20 23.48 28.99
C CYS A 414 -12.84 24.38 30.19
N VAL A 415 -12.02 25.40 29.94
CA VAL A 415 -11.63 26.36 30.99
C VAL A 415 -12.85 27.15 31.46
N THR A 416 -13.11 27.10 32.77
CA THR A 416 -14.16 27.88 33.44
C THR A 416 -13.55 29.09 34.15
N VAL A 417 -14.08 30.28 33.89
CA VAL A 417 -13.68 31.51 34.60
C VAL A 417 -14.54 31.65 35.84
N GLY A 418 -14.00 31.28 37.01
CA GLY A 418 -14.64 31.52 38.29
C GLY A 418 -14.54 32.98 38.71
N THR A 419 -15.67 33.62 39.02
CA THR A 419 -15.70 34.98 39.60
C THR A 419 -15.31 34.92 41.08
N THR A 420 -14.15 35.49 41.43
CA THR A 420 -13.79 35.73 42.83
C THR A 420 -14.65 36.85 43.42
N PRO A 421 -15.17 36.72 44.65
CA PRO A 421 -15.94 37.78 45.29
C PRO A 421 -15.13 39.08 45.41
N PRO A 422 -15.75 40.27 45.21
CA PRO A 422 -15.06 41.55 45.26
C PRO A 422 -14.64 41.88 46.70
N GLY A 423 -13.43 41.51 47.10
CA GLY A 423 -13.00 41.60 48.50
C GLY A 423 -11.50 41.56 48.80
N ARG A 424 -10.61 41.61 47.79
CA ARG A 424 -9.16 41.86 47.95
C ARG A 424 -8.53 42.17 46.59
N SER A 425 -8.18 43.44 46.37
CA SER A 425 -7.41 43.87 45.20
C SER A 425 -5.91 43.65 45.43
N THR A 426 -5.14 43.77 44.33
CA THR A 426 -3.67 43.68 44.18
C THR A 426 -3.00 42.31 44.40
N GLN A 427 -2.79 41.58 43.30
CA GLN A 427 -1.47 41.09 42.88
C GLN A 427 -1.51 40.59 41.42
N MET A 428 -0.34 40.41 40.79
CA MET A 428 -0.19 40.08 39.37
C MET A 428 -0.97 38.82 38.96
N PHE A 429 -1.65 38.88 37.81
CA PHE A 429 -2.28 37.71 37.20
C PHE A 429 -1.23 36.77 36.60
N THR A 430 -0.75 35.82 37.40
CA THR A 430 -0.04 34.64 36.89
C THR A 430 -1.06 33.54 36.60
N TYR A 431 -1.28 33.21 35.33
CA TYR A 431 -2.23 32.17 34.94
C TYR A 431 -1.71 30.79 35.35
N GLN A 432 -2.23 30.23 36.44
CA GLN A 432 -2.07 28.80 36.78
C GLN A 432 -3.37 28.05 36.49
N VAL A 433 -3.34 27.19 35.46
CA VAL A 433 -4.39 26.20 35.21
C VAL A 433 -4.30 25.12 36.29
N ARG A 434 -5.28 25.07 37.20
CA ARG A 434 -5.38 23.99 38.20
C ARG A 434 -6.35 22.91 37.69
N ARG A 435 -5.91 21.65 37.72
CA ARG A 435 -6.83 20.50 37.62
C ARG A 435 -7.70 20.44 38.88
N GLN A 436 -9.01 20.25 38.72
CA GLN A 436 -9.81 19.59 39.75
C GLN A 436 -9.63 18.08 39.56
N ALA A 437 -9.21 17.40 40.63
CA ALA A 437 -9.20 15.95 40.68
C ALA A 437 -10.49 15.44 41.34
N CYS A 438 -10.97 14.31 40.85
CA CYS A 438 -11.71 13.30 41.61
C CYS A 438 -10.95 11.98 41.42
#